data_AF-A0A819EPP4-F1
#
_entry.id   AF-A0A819EPP4-F1
#
_cell.length_a   1.000
_cell.length_b   1.000
_cell.length_c   1.000
_cell.angle_alpha   90.00
_cell.angle_beta   90.00
_cell.angle_gamma   90.00
#
_symmetry.space_group_name_H-M   'P 1'
#
loop_
_entity.id
_entity.type
_entity.pdbx_description
1 polymer ?
#
loop_
_entity_poly.entity_id
_entity_poly.type
_entity_poly.pdbx_seq_one_letter_code
_entity_poly.pdbx_strand_id
1 'polypeptide(L)'
;MAILSKIVPIGWLAHIGACFYLVRPLRTFSYRTFLTIIPCGILTFVGCSNLPLLHMSSMMIIVFYWIMTIRLFHLIVLSSEQTLSLRSFIGKIFWFFIPVIECQSNYPVMFDILLAIVKLMLNNWIFQWFINCGPSDSYAKMAMFYVFLCTGTYVVDAQIALVRLITRNKYTLESFNNVPILSRSIREFWGSRYNRVVGSVLRESIFEPLRRSFSFSPPSAAIASFVVSGLLHAHVSIAIFGVSSPLPAFTFFLLQGIACCAEAYCPIVLPKPIGIAVTHMFLLLTAPLYVGLFTRAAPNFFVLNAPSLLNAKWLPQLPVPKFCPK
;
A
#
# COMPACT_ATOMS: atom_id res chain seq x y z
N MET A 1 14.10 13.05 -21.90
CA MET A 1 13.73 12.67 -20.51
C MET A 1 13.02 13.78 -19.74
N ALA A 2 13.58 14.99 -19.62
CA ALA A 2 12.97 16.09 -18.85
C ALA A 2 11.62 16.61 -19.39
N ILE A 3 11.32 16.35 -20.67
CA ILE A 3 10.05 16.72 -21.31
C ILE A 3 8.95 15.72 -20.92
N LEU A 4 9.23 14.41 -21.00
CA LEU A 4 8.29 13.35 -20.62
C LEU A 4 7.89 13.41 -19.13
N SER A 5 8.84 13.73 -18.24
CA SER A 5 8.56 13.90 -16.81
C SER A 5 7.63 15.09 -16.50
N LYS A 6 7.55 16.08 -17.40
CA LYS A 6 6.61 17.21 -17.30
C LYS A 6 5.28 16.94 -17.98
N ILE A 7 5.29 16.18 -19.08
CA ILE A 7 4.07 15.87 -19.85
C ILE A 7 3.15 14.92 -19.09
N VAL A 8 3.68 13.88 -18.43
CA VAL A 8 2.83 12.86 -17.77
C VAL A 8 1.95 13.45 -16.66
N PRO A 9 2.45 14.29 -15.74
CA PRO A 9 1.60 14.96 -14.75
C PRO A 9 0.51 15.84 -15.38
N ILE A 10 0.84 16.60 -16.43
CA ILE A 10 -0.13 17.43 -17.17
C ILE A 10 -1.19 16.53 -17.82
N GLY A 11 -0.78 15.41 -18.41
CA GLY A 11 -1.67 14.41 -18.97
C GLY A 11 -2.63 13.82 -17.93
N TRP A 12 -2.15 13.50 -16.73
CA TRP A 12 -3.01 13.08 -15.63
C TRP A 12 -4.03 14.15 -15.23
N LEU A 13 -3.61 15.40 -15.07
CA LEU A 13 -4.52 16.50 -14.72
C LEU A 13 -5.58 16.74 -15.81
N ALA A 14 -5.16 16.76 -17.08
CA ALA A 14 -6.07 16.89 -18.22
C ALA A 14 -7.05 15.72 -18.27
N HIS A 15 -6.58 14.50 -18.04
CA HIS A 15 -7.42 13.30 -18.04
C HIS A 15 -8.41 13.28 -16.87
N ILE A 16 -8.01 13.69 -15.67
CA ILE A 16 -8.92 13.85 -14.52
C ILE A 16 -10.04 14.84 -14.86
N GLY A 17 -9.70 15.98 -15.48
CA GLY A 17 -10.68 16.97 -15.94
C GLY A 17 -11.62 16.42 -17.02
N ALA A 18 -11.08 15.77 -18.05
CA ALA A 18 -11.86 15.13 -19.12
C ALA A 18 -12.78 14.03 -18.57
N CYS A 19 -12.30 13.24 -17.62
CA CYS A 19 -13.10 12.23 -16.93
C CYS A 19 -14.34 12.86 -16.28
N PHE A 20 -14.16 13.95 -15.53
CA PHE A 20 -15.26 14.61 -14.84
C PHE A 20 -16.27 15.27 -15.79
N TYR A 21 -15.80 16.05 -16.76
CA TYR A 21 -16.66 16.88 -17.61
C TYR A 21 -17.18 16.17 -18.86
N LEU A 22 -16.41 15.25 -19.45
CA LEU A 22 -16.71 14.67 -20.76
C LEU A 22 -17.08 13.19 -20.68
N VAL A 23 -16.37 12.40 -19.88
CA VAL A 23 -16.56 10.94 -19.83
C VAL A 23 -17.70 10.55 -18.89
N ARG A 24 -17.77 11.15 -17.71
CA ARG A 24 -18.77 10.84 -16.69
C ARG A 24 -20.23 11.00 -17.16
N PRO A 25 -20.60 12.05 -17.93
CA PRO A 25 -21.97 12.20 -18.43
C PRO A 25 -22.41 11.16 -19.45
N LEU A 26 -21.48 10.36 -20.00
CA LEU A 26 -21.82 9.32 -20.97
C LEU A 26 -22.69 8.24 -20.30
N ARG A 27 -23.76 7.85 -21.00
CA ARG A 27 -24.70 6.82 -20.52
C ARG A 27 -24.11 5.40 -20.62
N THR A 28 -23.28 5.14 -21.62
CA THR A 28 -22.80 3.79 -21.92
C THR A 28 -21.62 3.38 -21.04
N PHE A 29 -21.80 2.31 -20.26
CA PHE A 29 -20.77 1.73 -19.38
C PHE A 29 -19.45 1.44 -20.12
N SER A 30 -19.53 0.84 -21.32
CA SER A 30 -18.36 0.48 -22.10
C SER A 30 -17.56 1.70 -22.55
N TYR A 31 -18.21 2.78 -23.00
CA TYR A 31 -17.51 4.00 -23.39
C TYR A 31 -16.80 4.65 -22.21
N ARG A 32 -17.45 4.73 -21.05
CA ARG A 32 -16.80 5.23 -19.83
C ARG A 32 -15.59 4.37 -19.45
N THR A 33 -15.71 3.06 -19.59
CA THR A 33 -14.63 2.10 -19.31
C THR A 33 -13.43 2.35 -20.22
N PHE A 34 -13.61 2.32 -21.54
CA PHE A 34 -12.51 2.48 -22.49
C PHE A 34 -11.87 3.88 -22.40
N LEU A 35 -12.69 4.92 -22.33
CA LEU A 35 -12.21 6.30 -22.23
C LEU A 35 -11.53 6.59 -20.90
N THR A 36 -11.76 5.79 -19.86
CA THR A 36 -11.05 5.92 -18.58
C THR A 36 -9.77 5.08 -18.56
N ILE A 37 -9.88 3.78 -18.86
CA ILE A 37 -8.78 2.80 -18.72
C ILE A 37 -7.68 3.02 -19.76
N ILE A 38 -8.02 3.27 -21.03
CA ILE A 38 -7.01 3.39 -22.09
C ILE A 38 -6.05 4.56 -21.83
N PRO A 39 -6.54 5.79 -21.55
CA PRO A 39 -5.62 6.90 -21.25
C PRO A 39 -4.85 6.67 -19.95
N CYS A 40 -5.46 6.10 -18.90
CA CYS A 40 -4.75 5.75 -17.67
C CYS A 40 -3.62 4.74 -17.93
N GLY A 41 -3.89 3.73 -18.77
CA GLY A 41 -2.91 2.72 -19.17
C GLY A 41 -1.75 3.32 -19.95
N ILE A 42 -2.04 4.20 -20.92
CA ILE A 42 -1.01 4.93 -21.69
C ILE A 42 -0.17 5.82 -20.77
N LEU A 43 -0.80 6.63 -19.92
CA LEU A 43 -0.11 7.51 -18.98
C LEU A 43 0.77 6.73 -18.00
N THR A 44 0.25 5.60 -17.50
CA THR A 44 1.01 4.69 -16.63
C THR A 44 2.19 4.08 -17.37
N PHE A 45 1.99 3.55 -18.57
CA PHE A 45 3.04 2.95 -19.38
C PHE A 45 4.15 3.96 -19.71
N VAL A 46 3.78 5.13 -20.23
CA VAL A 46 4.72 6.20 -20.57
C VAL A 46 5.46 6.68 -19.31
N GLY A 47 4.74 6.91 -18.22
CA GLY A 47 5.30 7.35 -16.95
C GLY A 47 6.19 6.32 -16.25
N CYS A 48 6.03 5.03 -16.53
CA CYS A 48 6.82 3.95 -15.93
C CYS A 48 7.96 3.43 -16.82
N SER A 49 7.98 3.80 -18.10
CA SER A 49 8.89 3.25 -19.12
C SER A 49 10.40 3.36 -18.83
N ASN A 50 10.82 4.36 -18.04
CA ASN A 50 12.23 4.68 -17.79
C ASN A 50 12.49 5.00 -16.32
N LEU A 51 11.78 4.33 -15.41
CA LEU A 51 12.01 4.49 -13.98
C LEU A 51 13.28 3.73 -13.55
N PRO A 52 14.12 4.32 -12.68
CA PRO A 52 15.32 3.65 -12.23
C PRO A 52 14.96 2.45 -11.33
N LEU A 53 15.62 1.31 -11.59
CA LEU A 53 15.41 0.05 -10.87
C LEU A 53 15.79 0.18 -9.41
N LEU A 54 15.13 -0.60 -8.55
CA LEU A 54 15.38 -0.66 -7.10
C LEU A 54 15.20 0.67 -6.35
N HIS A 55 14.70 1.75 -6.97
CA HIS A 55 14.42 2.99 -6.26
C HIS A 55 12.98 3.04 -5.69
N MET A 56 12.85 3.50 -4.46
CA MET A 56 11.57 3.66 -3.77
C MET A 56 10.73 4.77 -4.40
N SER A 57 11.35 5.84 -4.92
CA SER A 57 10.65 6.88 -5.68
C SER A 57 9.94 6.32 -6.92
N SER A 58 10.60 5.43 -7.67
CA SER A 58 10.00 4.70 -8.78
C SER A 58 8.78 3.88 -8.33
N MET A 59 8.91 3.16 -7.21
CA MET A 59 7.80 2.39 -6.65
C MET A 59 6.62 3.28 -6.28
N MET A 60 6.88 4.44 -5.66
CA MET A 60 5.83 5.40 -5.30
C MET A 60 5.13 5.99 -6.53
N ILE A 61 5.85 6.26 -7.62
CA ILE A 61 5.27 6.73 -8.89
C ILE A 61 4.31 5.67 -9.46
N ILE A 62 4.74 4.41 -9.52
CA ILE A 62 3.90 3.30 -10.00
C ILE A 62 2.64 3.18 -9.14
N VAL A 63 2.78 3.12 -7.81
CA VAL A 63 1.66 3.02 -6.88
C VAL A 63 0.71 4.20 -7.07
N PHE A 64 1.23 5.42 -7.21
CA PHE A 64 0.41 6.60 -7.45
C PHE A 64 -0.45 6.47 -8.72
N TYR A 65 0.14 6.09 -9.86
CA TYR A 65 -0.61 5.92 -11.11
C TYR A 65 -1.69 4.84 -11.02
N TRP A 66 -1.40 3.74 -10.34
CA TRP A 66 -2.40 2.69 -10.08
C TRP A 66 -3.54 3.18 -9.19
N ILE A 67 -3.24 3.85 -8.08
CA ILE A 67 -4.26 4.38 -7.18
C ILE A 67 -5.14 5.42 -7.90
N MET A 68 -4.55 6.28 -8.74
CA MET A 68 -5.30 7.20 -9.59
C MET A 68 -6.20 6.47 -10.58
N THR A 69 -5.69 5.44 -11.25
CA THR A 69 -6.48 4.61 -12.18
C THR A 69 -7.66 3.95 -11.47
N ILE A 70 -7.42 3.33 -10.30
CA ILE A 70 -8.46 2.66 -9.50
C ILE A 70 -9.53 3.67 -9.06
N ARG A 71 -9.12 4.85 -8.58
CA ARG A 71 -10.04 5.90 -8.13
C ARG A 71 -10.85 6.49 -9.28
N LEU A 72 -10.24 6.76 -10.43
CA LEU A 72 -10.95 7.23 -11.62
C LEU A 72 -11.95 6.18 -12.12
N PHE A 73 -11.52 4.93 -12.22
CA PHE A 73 -12.41 3.85 -12.64
C PHE A 73 -13.64 3.73 -11.71
N HIS A 74 -13.44 3.78 -10.40
CA HIS A 74 -14.55 3.82 -9.46
C HIS A 74 -15.50 4.99 -9.70
N LEU A 75 -14.99 6.23 -9.70
CA LEU A 75 -15.82 7.43 -9.71
C LEU A 75 -16.51 7.69 -11.06
N ILE A 76 -15.95 7.18 -12.16
CA ILE A 76 -16.46 7.40 -13.51
C ILE A 76 -17.28 6.21 -13.99
N VAL A 77 -16.83 4.98 -13.73
CA VAL A 77 -17.42 3.77 -14.31
C VAL A 77 -18.38 3.09 -13.35
N LEU A 78 -17.95 2.82 -12.10
CA LEU A 78 -18.71 2.00 -11.14
C LEU A 78 -19.74 2.79 -10.33
N SER A 79 -19.54 4.10 -10.17
CA SER A 79 -20.38 5.00 -9.36
C SER A 79 -20.96 6.17 -10.17
N SER A 80 -21.31 5.92 -11.44
CA SER A 80 -21.83 6.97 -12.35
C SER A 80 -23.13 7.61 -11.89
N GLU A 81 -24.01 6.83 -11.27
CA GLU A 81 -25.36 7.25 -10.88
C GLU A 81 -25.37 8.21 -9.68
N GLN A 82 -24.29 8.28 -8.92
CA GLN A 82 -24.21 9.18 -7.77
C GLN A 82 -24.06 10.63 -8.25
N THR A 83 -24.79 11.59 -7.69
CA THR A 83 -24.49 13.00 -7.97
C THR A 83 -23.19 13.39 -7.27
N LEU A 84 -22.23 13.94 -8.00
CA LEU A 84 -20.90 14.25 -7.47
C LEU A 84 -20.47 15.64 -7.90
N SER A 85 -20.28 16.53 -6.93
CA SER A 85 -19.71 17.86 -7.19
C SER A 85 -18.23 17.74 -7.53
N LEU A 86 -17.69 18.72 -8.27
CA LEU A 86 -16.26 18.78 -8.59
C LEU A 86 -15.39 18.75 -7.33
N ARG A 87 -15.81 19.47 -6.28
CA ARG A 87 -15.12 19.49 -4.99
C ARG A 87 -15.05 18.10 -4.35
N SER A 88 -16.15 17.35 -4.35
CA SER A 88 -16.18 15.99 -3.80
C SER A 88 -15.36 15.02 -4.67
N PHE A 89 -15.41 15.17 -5.99
CA PHE A 89 -14.62 14.38 -6.92
C PHE A 89 -13.11 14.55 -6.69
N ILE A 90 -12.63 15.79 -6.69
CA ILE A 90 -11.22 16.13 -6.40
C ILE A 90 -10.86 15.63 -4.99
N GLY A 91 -11.71 15.88 -3.99
CA GLY A 91 -11.50 15.42 -2.62
C GLY A 91 -11.30 13.90 -2.54
N LYS A 92 -12.14 13.10 -3.21
CA LYS A 92 -12.04 11.63 -3.23
C LYS A 92 -10.80 11.12 -3.97
N ILE A 93 -10.37 11.81 -5.02
CA ILE A 93 -9.14 11.47 -5.76
C ILE A 93 -7.91 11.70 -4.87
N PHE A 94 -7.82 12.89 -4.24
CA PHE A 94 -6.63 13.28 -3.48
C PHE A 94 -6.65 12.83 -2.02
N TRP A 95 -7.75 12.25 -1.52
CA TRP A 95 -7.84 11.73 -0.14
C TRP A 95 -6.71 10.75 0.19
N PHE A 96 -6.21 9.98 -0.79
CA PHE A 96 -5.09 9.06 -0.59
C PHE A 96 -3.82 9.76 -0.05
N PHE A 97 -3.58 11.02 -0.42
CA PHE A 97 -2.40 11.75 0.01
C PHE A 97 -2.53 12.33 1.41
N ILE A 98 -3.74 12.74 1.78
CA ILE A 98 -4.02 13.36 3.06
C ILE A 98 -5.32 12.74 3.59
N PRO A 99 -5.27 11.50 4.11
CA PRO A 99 -6.47 10.76 4.52
C PRO A 99 -6.94 11.25 5.89
N VAL A 100 -7.45 12.49 5.93
CA VAL A 100 -7.97 13.10 7.15
C VAL A 100 -9.28 12.42 7.55
N ILE A 101 -9.37 12.04 8.82
CA ILE A 101 -10.54 11.44 9.44
C ILE A 101 -10.81 12.10 10.80
N GLU A 102 -12.01 11.90 11.34
CA GLU A 102 -12.30 12.27 12.72
C GLU A 102 -11.47 11.43 13.69
N CYS A 103 -10.94 12.07 14.73
CA CYS A 103 -10.11 11.38 15.70
C CYS A 103 -11.00 10.56 16.65
N GLN A 104 -10.87 9.23 16.58
CA GLN A 104 -11.53 8.29 17.49
C GLN A 104 -10.54 7.63 18.47
N SER A 105 -9.32 8.16 18.59
CA SER A 105 -8.27 7.55 19.40
C SER A 105 -8.46 7.83 20.88
N ASN A 106 -8.51 6.76 21.69
CA ASN A 106 -8.51 6.84 23.15
C ASN A 106 -7.12 7.12 23.73
N TYR A 107 -6.06 7.08 22.92
CA TYR A 107 -4.69 7.30 23.37
C TYR A 107 -4.33 8.79 23.32
N PRO A 108 -3.54 9.30 24.28
CA PRO A 108 -3.04 10.67 24.22
C PRO A 108 -2.12 10.86 23.01
N VAL A 109 -1.98 12.10 22.54
CA VAL A 109 -1.06 12.43 21.42
C VAL A 109 0.39 12.02 21.72
N MET A 110 0.79 12.05 23.00
CA MET A 110 2.09 11.57 23.45
C MET A 110 2.37 10.13 23.01
N PHE A 111 1.35 9.27 22.95
CA PHE A 111 1.49 7.90 22.47
C PHE A 111 1.97 7.86 21.02
N ASP A 112 1.41 8.68 20.12
CA ASP A 112 1.79 8.71 18.71
C ASP A 112 3.22 9.23 18.54
N ILE A 113 3.60 10.24 19.33
CA ILE A 113 4.96 10.79 19.35
C ILE A 113 5.96 9.70 19.76
N LEU A 114 5.69 9.02 20.87
CA LEU A 114 6.55 7.92 21.34
C LEU A 114 6.62 6.77 20.33
N LEU A 115 5.48 6.41 19.73
CA LEU A 115 5.41 5.38 18.71
C LEU A 115 6.26 5.75 17.49
N ALA A 116 6.19 6.99 17.02
CA ALA A 116 7.01 7.49 15.91
C ALA A 116 8.51 7.41 16.23
N ILE A 117 8.93 7.81 17.44
CA ILE A 117 10.32 7.76 17.88
C ILE A 117 10.82 6.30 17.95
N VAL A 118 10.06 5.41 18.59
CA VAL A 118 10.42 4.00 18.72
C VAL A 118 10.54 3.35 17.33
N LYS A 119 9.57 3.59 16.45
CA LYS A 119 9.59 3.08 15.08
C LYS A 119 10.78 3.64 14.28
N LEU A 120 11.10 4.93 14.41
CA LEU A 120 12.29 5.52 13.78
C LEU A 120 13.57 4.83 14.22
N MET A 121 13.77 4.66 15.52
CA MET A 121 14.97 4.01 16.07
C MET A 121 15.08 2.56 15.59
N LEU A 122 13.98 1.80 15.68
CA LEU A 122 13.95 0.41 15.26
C LEU A 122 14.15 0.26 13.75
N ASN A 123 13.52 1.13 12.94
CA ASN A 123 13.66 1.11 11.49
C ASN A 123 15.11 1.38 11.06
N ASN A 124 15.75 2.39 11.66
CA ASN A 124 17.16 2.70 11.38
C ASN A 124 18.09 1.58 11.81
N TRP A 125 17.86 0.95 12.97
CA TRP A 125 18.66 -0.19 13.41
C TRP A 125 18.55 -1.38 12.45
N ILE A 126 17.33 -1.72 12.02
CA ILE A 126 17.09 -2.80 11.06
C ILE A 126 17.69 -2.44 9.69
N PHE A 127 17.58 -1.19 9.25
CA PHE A 127 18.19 -0.71 8.01
C PHE A 127 19.71 -0.94 7.99
N GLN A 128 20.40 -0.55 9.06
CA GLN A 128 21.84 -0.74 9.20
C GLN A 128 22.22 -2.23 9.16
N TRP A 129 21.37 -3.11 9.69
CA TRP A 129 21.56 -4.55 9.56
C TRP A 129 21.39 -5.03 8.12
N PHE A 130 20.39 -4.53 7.38
CA PHE A 130 20.14 -4.90 5.97
C PHE A 130 21.26 -4.48 5.02
N ILE A 131 21.94 -3.35 5.24
CA ILE A 131 23.07 -2.94 4.41
C ILE A 131 24.32 -3.82 4.66
N ASN A 132 24.45 -4.41 5.85
CA ASN A 132 25.55 -5.28 6.21
C ASN A 132 25.32 -6.75 5.80
N CYS A 133 24.08 -7.13 5.49
CA CYS A 133 23.73 -8.50 5.12
C CYS A 133 23.44 -8.66 3.61
N GLY A 134 24.21 -9.54 2.96
CA GLY A 134 24.05 -9.91 1.55
C GLY A 134 22.70 -10.57 1.21
N PRO A 135 22.37 -10.76 -0.08
CA PRO A 135 21.12 -11.38 -0.53
C PRO A 135 20.81 -12.69 0.19
N SER A 136 19.56 -12.90 0.59
CA SER A 136 19.13 -14.18 1.19
C SER A 136 17.62 -14.39 1.07
N ASP A 137 17.24 -15.66 0.94
CA ASP A 137 15.86 -16.17 0.97
C ASP A 137 15.44 -16.69 2.36
N SER A 138 16.25 -16.42 3.39
CA SER A 138 15.96 -16.83 4.75
C SER A 138 14.66 -16.21 5.28
N TYR A 139 13.79 -17.04 5.85
CA TYR A 139 12.59 -16.58 6.54
C TYR A 139 12.90 -15.62 7.69
N ALA A 140 14.06 -15.75 8.34
CA ALA A 140 14.49 -14.80 9.38
C ALA A 140 14.72 -13.40 8.79
N LYS A 141 15.35 -13.31 7.60
CA LYS A 141 15.54 -12.03 6.90
C LYS A 141 14.22 -11.44 6.42
N MET A 142 13.29 -12.28 5.93
CA MET A 142 11.95 -11.84 5.55
C MET A 142 11.13 -11.36 6.76
N ALA A 143 11.23 -12.03 7.90
CA ALA A 143 10.59 -11.58 9.14
C ALA A 143 11.13 -10.21 9.59
N MET A 144 12.45 -10.02 9.55
CA MET A 144 13.06 -8.72 9.82
C MET A 144 12.61 -7.64 8.84
N PHE A 145 12.46 -7.98 7.56
CA PHE A 145 11.93 -7.05 6.57
C PHE A 145 10.46 -6.69 6.85
N TYR A 146 9.64 -7.63 7.30
CA TYR A 146 8.27 -7.35 7.70
C TYR A 146 8.21 -6.37 8.89
N VAL A 147 9.09 -6.53 9.89
CA VAL A 147 9.23 -5.54 10.99
C VAL A 147 9.72 -4.19 10.44
N PHE A 148 10.65 -4.19 9.49
CA PHE A 148 11.10 -2.98 8.79
C PHE A 148 9.93 -2.26 8.09
N LEU A 149 9.06 -2.97 7.37
CA LEU A 149 7.85 -2.40 6.75
C LEU A 149 6.90 -1.79 7.78
N CYS A 150 6.68 -2.47 8.91
CA CYS A 150 5.78 -1.98 9.96
C CYS A 150 6.31 -0.72 10.65
N THR A 151 7.62 -0.63 10.81
CA THR A 151 8.32 0.50 11.46
C THR A 151 8.58 1.65 10.50
N GLY A 152 8.68 1.40 9.19
CA GLY A 152 8.90 2.42 8.16
C GLY A 152 7.77 3.45 8.04
N THR A 153 6.66 3.27 8.75
CA THR A 153 5.56 4.24 8.81
C THR A 153 5.81 5.40 9.78
N TYR A 154 6.98 5.47 10.44
CA TYR A 154 7.29 6.46 11.49
C TYR A 154 7.00 7.91 11.07
N VAL A 155 7.19 8.25 9.78
CA VAL A 155 6.87 9.59 9.26
C VAL A 155 5.37 9.86 9.31
N VAL A 156 4.54 8.88 8.94
CA VAL A 156 3.08 8.97 9.01
C VAL A 156 2.63 9.06 10.47
N ASP A 157 3.25 8.30 11.37
CA ASP A 157 2.96 8.37 12.81
C ASP A 157 3.28 9.77 13.37
N ALA A 158 4.37 10.42 12.92
CA ALA A 158 4.69 11.80 13.27
C ALA A 158 3.67 12.81 12.68
N GLN A 159 3.21 12.60 11.44
CA GLN A 159 2.17 13.42 10.82
C GLN A 159 0.83 13.29 11.55
N ILE A 160 0.47 12.09 12.01
CA ILE A 160 -0.70 11.84 12.87
C ILE A 160 -0.62 12.67 14.14
N ALA A 161 0.52 12.64 14.84
CA ALA A 161 0.73 13.43 16.04
C ALA A 161 0.57 14.94 15.73
N LEU A 162 1.17 15.44 14.64
CA LEU A 162 1.08 16.84 14.24
C LEU A 162 -0.36 17.28 13.95
N VAL A 163 -1.11 16.51 13.17
CA VAL A 163 -2.51 16.82 12.84
C VAL A 163 -3.38 16.82 14.10
N ARG A 164 -3.17 15.85 15.00
CA ARG A 164 -3.88 15.81 16.28
C ARG A 164 -3.55 17.01 17.18
N LEU A 165 -2.31 17.48 17.20
CA LEU A 165 -1.92 18.69 17.93
C LEU A 165 -2.60 19.94 17.37
N ILE A 166 -2.47 20.18 16.06
CA ILE A 166 -2.99 21.40 15.40
C ILE A 166 -4.52 21.46 15.49
N THR A 167 -5.18 20.31 15.35
CA THR A 167 -6.65 20.23 15.37
C THR A 167 -7.23 20.02 16.77
N ARG A 168 -6.40 20.03 17.82
CA ARG A 168 -6.79 19.78 19.21
C ARG A 168 -7.59 18.49 19.37
N ASN A 169 -7.07 17.40 18.82
CA ASN A 169 -7.70 16.07 18.77
C ASN A 169 -9.04 16.00 18.03
N LYS A 170 -9.41 16.98 17.22
CA LYS A 170 -10.63 16.89 16.40
C LYS A 170 -10.44 15.94 15.21
N TYR A 171 -9.29 16.02 14.56
CA TYR A 171 -8.98 15.21 13.38
C TYR A 171 -7.65 14.48 13.54
N THR A 172 -7.47 13.45 12.73
CA THR A 172 -6.22 12.70 12.59
C THR A 172 -6.05 12.24 11.15
N LEU A 173 -4.93 11.59 10.83
CA LEU A 173 -4.74 10.91 9.56
C LEU A 173 -5.03 9.41 9.75
N GLU A 174 -5.57 8.76 8.72
CA GLU A 174 -5.69 7.31 8.70
C GLU A 174 -4.30 6.67 8.90
N SER A 175 -4.16 5.92 9.99
CA SER A 175 -2.92 5.19 10.29
C SER A 175 -2.61 4.20 9.17
N PHE A 176 -1.39 4.20 8.66
CA PHE A 176 -0.98 3.22 7.65
C PHE A 176 -1.13 1.79 8.18
N ASN A 177 -0.72 1.55 9.44
CA ASN A 177 -0.79 0.25 10.09
C ASN A 177 -1.39 0.40 11.51
N ASN A 178 -2.26 -0.52 11.90
CA ASN A 178 -2.79 -0.67 13.25
C ASN A 178 -2.27 -1.96 13.89
N VAL A 179 -1.04 -1.89 14.38
CA VAL A 179 -0.33 -2.98 15.08
C VAL A 179 -0.56 -4.36 14.41
N PRO A 180 -0.15 -4.53 13.14
CA PRO A 180 -0.45 -5.71 12.34
C PRO A 180 0.14 -7.00 12.91
N ILE A 181 1.17 -6.90 13.76
CA ILE A 181 1.76 -8.05 14.45
C ILE A 181 0.80 -8.74 15.44
N LEU A 182 -0.31 -8.08 15.82
CA LEU A 182 -1.33 -8.64 16.71
C LEU A 182 -2.53 -9.26 15.96
N SER A 183 -2.44 -9.38 14.63
CA SER A 183 -3.49 -10.01 13.82
C SER A 183 -3.67 -11.47 14.19
N ARG A 184 -4.90 -11.89 14.46
CA ARG A 184 -5.26 -13.27 14.82
C ARG A 184 -5.80 -14.09 13.66
N SER A 185 -6.03 -13.44 12.52
CA SER A 185 -6.44 -14.07 11.27
C SER A 185 -5.93 -13.26 10.09
N ILE A 186 -5.87 -13.88 8.90
CA ILE A 186 -5.46 -13.23 7.66
C ILE A 186 -6.46 -12.15 7.24
N ARG A 187 -7.75 -12.39 7.48
CA ARG A 187 -8.80 -11.39 7.28
C ARG A 187 -8.64 -10.19 8.21
N GLU A 188 -8.27 -10.40 9.47
CA GLU A 188 -8.00 -9.28 10.40
C GLU A 188 -6.79 -8.46 9.93
N PHE A 189 -5.71 -9.16 9.53
CA PHE A 189 -4.49 -8.56 9.01
C PHE A 189 -4.76 -7.61 7.84
N TRP A 190 -5.32 -8.13 6.73
CA TRP A 190 -5.56 -7.33 5.52
C TRP A 190 -6.77 -6.40 5.62
N GLY A 191 -7.80 -6.79 6.38
CA GLY A 191 -9.06 -6.06 6.44
C GLY A 191 -9.07 -4.88 7.40
N SER A 192 -8.17 -4.87 8.41
CA SER A 192 -8.27 -3.88 9.49
C SER A 192 -6.94 -3.38 10.04
N ARG A 193 -5.82 -4.08 9.83
CA ARG A 193 -4.56 -3.76 10.52
C ARG A 193 -3.42 -3.35 9.60
N TYR A 194 -3.29 -3.93 8.43
CA TYR A 194 -2.18 -3.66 7.51
C TYR A 194 -2.60 -2.73 6.38
N ASN A 195 -1.77 -1.73 6.09
CA ASN A 195 -1.93 -0.78 4.99
C ASN A 195 -3.37 -0.24 4.82
N ARG A 196 -3.92 0.33 5.89
CA ARG A 196 -5.33 0.74 5.95
C ARG A 196 -5.70 1.83 4.94
N VAL A 197 -4.74 2.66 4.53
CA VAL A 197 -4.93 3.67 3.49
C VAL A 197 -5.25 3.00 2.15
N VAL A 198 -4.41 2.04 1.70
CA VAL A 198 -4.68 1.28 0.46
C VAL A 198 -5.90 0.38 0.63
N GLY A 199 -6.07 -0.25 1.80
CA GLY A 199 -7.25 -1.05 2.12
C GLY A 199 -8.55 -0.25 1.98
N SER A 200 -8.57 1.01 2.44
CA SER A 200 -9.73 1.90 2.28
C SER A 200 -9.97 2.27 0.82
N VAL A 201 -8.91 2.56 0.05
CA VAL A 201 -9.04 2.81 -1.39
C VAL A 201 -9.65 1.61 -2.11
N LEU A 202 -9.15 0.40 -1.89
CA LEU A 202 -9.67 -0.81 -2.52
C LEU A 202 -11.10 -1.12 -2.05
N ARG A 203 -11.40 -0.94 -0.76
CA ARG A 203 -12.74 -1.14 -0.22
C ARG A 203 -13.75 -0.22 -0.90
N GLU A 204 -13.46 1.07 -0.95
CA GLU A 204 -14.38 2.06 -1.52
C GLU A 204 -14.45 1.99 -3.05
N SER A 205 -13.35 1.61 -3.71
CA SER A 205 -13.24 1.72 -5.17
C SER A 205 -13.55 0.42 -5.90
N ILE A 206 -13.39 -0.72 -5.25
CA ILE A 206 -13.59 -2.04 -5.86
C ILE A 206 -14.63 -2.84 -5.06
N PHE A 207 -14.39 -3.06 -3.76
CA PHE A 207 -15.23 -3.94 -2.96
C PHE A 207 -16.68 -3.45 -2.86
N GLU A 208 -16.91 -2.23 -2.38
CA GLU A 208 -18.26 -1.69 -2.19
C GLU A 208 -19.04 -1.51 -3.50
N PRO A 209 -18.46 -0.96 -4.59
CA PRO A 209 -19.18 -0.85 -5.85
C PRO A 209 -19.54 -2.20 -6.45
N LEU A 210 -18.68 -3.22 -6.37
CA LEU A 210 -19.02 -4.58 -6.82
C LEU A 210 -20.15 -5.20 -5.98
N ARG A 211 -20.18 -4.91 -4.67
CA ARG A 211 -21.26 -5.35 -3.79
C ARG A 211 -22.59 -4.67 -4.09
N ARG A 212 -22.59 -3.35 -4.29
CA ARG A 212 -23.81 -2.54 -4.41
C ARG A 212 -24.36 -2.52 -5.84
N SER A 213 -23.50 -2.34 -6.84
CA SER A 213 -23.92 -2.13 -8.23
C SER A 213 -23.98 -3.43 -9.04
N PHE A 214 -23.20 -4.45 -8.66
CA PHE A 214 -23.09 -5.72 -9.40
C PHE A 214 -23.55 -6.93 -8.60
N SER A 215 -24.00 -6.75 -7.37
CA SER A 215 -24.50 -7.82 -6.48
C SER A 215 -23.51 -8.98 -6.26
N PHE A 216 -22.20 -8.72 -6.35
CA PHE A 216 -21.17 -9.75 -6.08
C PHE A 216 -21.29 -10.21 -4.64
N SER A 217 -20.96 -11.47 -4.31
CA SER A 217 -20.86 -11.90 -2.91
C SER A 217 -19.71 -11.18 -2.18
N PRO A 218 -19.71 -11.06 -0.82
CA PRO A 218 -18.58 -10.47 -0.10
C PRO A 218 -17.24 -11.15 -0.42
N PRO A 219 -17.14 -12.49 -0.46
CA PRO A 219 -15.92 -13.18 -0.87
C PRO A 219 -15.50 -12.86 -2.31
N SER A 220 -16.44 -12.84 -3.27
CA SER A 220 -16.13 -12.50 -4.67
C SER A 220 -15.58 -11.08 -4.81
N ALA A 221 -16.17 -10.10 -4.10
CA ALA A 221 -15.71 -8.72 -4.10
C ALA A 221 -14.33 -8.56 -3.42
N ALA A 222 -14.06 -9.36 -2.38
CA ALA A 222 -12.75 -9.40 -1.73
C ALA A 222 -11.68 -9.96 -2.68
N ILE A 223 -11.94 -11.10 -3.33
CA ILE A 223 -11.02 -11.68 -4.33
C ILE A 223 -10.73 -10.67 -5.44
N ALA A 224 -11.74 -9.98 -5.96
CA ALA A 224 -11.54 -8.96 -6.98
C ALA A 224 -10.61 -7.83 -6.51
N SER A 225 -10.74 -7.39 -5.26
CA SER A 225 -9.85 -6.39 -4.66
C SER A 225 -8.41 -6.89 -4.55
N PHE A 226 -8.21 -8.16 -4.15
CA PHE A 226 -6.88 -8.79 -4.11
C PHE A 226 -6.28 -8.99 -5.50
N VAL A 227 -7.09 -9.29 -6.53
CA VAL A 227 -6.64 -9.37 -7.92
C VAL A 227 -6.13 -8.02 -8.40
N VAL A 228 -6.89 -6.93 -8.16
CA VAL A 228 -6.47 -5.56 -8.52
C VAL A 228 -5.17 -5.19 -7.79
N SER A 229 -5.06 -5.51 -6.50
CA SER A 229 -3.83 -5.30 -5.72
C SER A 229 -2.66 -6.14 -6.26
N GLY A 230 -2.92 -7.39 -6.63
CA GLY A 230 -1.93 -8.30 -7.19
C GLY A 230 -1.39 -7.83 -8.53
N LEU A 231 -2.22 -7.24 -9.38
CA LEU A 231 -1.81 -6.67 -10.67
C LEU A 231 -0.88 -5.45 -10.48
N LEU A 232 -1.19 -4.58 -9.53
CA LEU A 232 -0.29 -3.49 -9.13
C LEU A 232 1.07 -4.05 -8.70
N HIS A 233 1.09 -5.04 -7.83
CA HIS A 233 2.33 -5.59 -7.29
C HIS A 233 3.11 -6.44 -8.30
N ALA A 234 2.42 -7.09 -9.25
CA ALA A 234 3.02 -7.68 -10.44
C ALA A 234 3.76 -6.62 -11.28
N HIS A 235 3.12 -5.48 -11.55
CA HIS A 235 3.78 -4.37 -12.26
C HIS A 235 4.99 -3.86 -11.47
N VAL A 236 4.87 -3.64 -10.16
CA VAL A 236 6.01 -3.25 -9.30
C VAL A 236 7.14 -4.28 -9.38
N SER A 237 6.83 -5.57 -9.37
CA SER A 237 7.87 -6.62 -9.40
C SER A 237 8.72 -6.54 -10.68
N ILE A 238 8.11 -6.34 -11.84
CA ILE A 238 8.82 -6.20 -13.11
C ILE A 238 9.55 -4.86 -13.16
N ALA A 239 8.84 -3.76 -12.93
CA ALA A 239 9.36 -2.41 -13.16
C ALA A 239 10.42 -1.97 -12.14
N ILE A 240 10.41 -2.52 -10.92
CA ILE A 240 11.37 -2.15 -9.86
C ILE A 240 12.46 -3.19 -9.69
N PHE A 241 12.11 -4.47 -9.72
CA PHE A 241 13.06 -5.55 -9.44
C PHE A 241 13.56 -6.26 -10.70
N GLY A 242 13.05 -5.91 -11.88
CA GLY A 242 13.49 -6.50 -13.15
C GLY A 242 13.23 -8.00 -13.24
N VAL A 243 12.24 -8.52 -12.51
CA VAL A 243 11.97 -9.96 -12.51
C VAL A 243 11.42 -10.41 -13.86
N SER A 244 11.80 -11.62 -14.27
CA SER A 244 11.37 -12.22 -15.53
C SER A 244 9.89 -12.62 -15.56
N SER A 245 9.27 -12.83 -14.39
CA SER A 245 7.87 -13.23 -14.28
C SER A 245 7.15 -12.44 -13.19
N PRO A 246 6.00 -11.81 -13.48
CA PRO A 246 5.15 -11.16 -12.48
C PRO A 246 4.34 -12.17 -11.65
N LEU A 247 4.29 -13.43 -12.07
CA LEU A 247 3.37 -14.42 -11.53
C LEU A 247 3.56 -14.67 -10.03
N PRO A 248 4.78 -14.75 -9.46
CA PRO A 248 4.96 -14.92 -8.02
C PRO A 248 4.33 -13.77 -7.22
N ALA A 249 4.56 -12.53 -7.65
CA ALA A 249 4.00 -11.35 -6.99
C ALA A 249 2.47 -11.33 -7.05
N PHE A 250 1.88 -11.64 -8.20
CA PHE A 250 0.43 -11.76 -8.34
C PHE A 250 -0.13 -12.88 -7.46
N THR A 251 0.53 -14.05 -7.47
CA THR A 251 0.13 -15.24 -6.71
C THR A 251 0.13 -14.98 -5.21
N PHE A 252 1.10 -14.22 -4.70
CA PHE A 252 1.12 -13.80 -3.29
C PHE A 252 -0.22 -13.16 -2.90
N PHE A 253 -0.65 -12.10 -3.59
CA PHE A 253 -1.89 -11.40 -3.26
C PHE A 253 -3.14 -12.25 -3.49
N LEU A 254 -3.15 -13.08 -4.54
CA LEU A 254 -4.26 -14.00 -4.78
C LEU A 254 -4.43 -15.01 -3.63
N LEU A 255 -3.33 -15.61 -3.15
CA LEU A 255 -3.36 -16.53 -2.00
C LEU A 255 -3.88 -15.86 -0.73
N GLN A 256 -3.50 -14.60 -0.48
CA GLN A 256 -4.05 -13.82 0.64
C GLN A 256 -5.57 -13.62 0.51
N GLY A 257 -6.06 -13.34 -0.69
CA GLY A 257 -7.48 -13.19 -0.97
C GLY A 257 -8.25 -14.50 -0.79
N ILE A 258 -7.70 -15.62 -1.26
CA ILE A 258 -8.27 -16.96 -1.04
C ILE A 258 -8.33 -17.29 0.45
N ALA A 259 -7.24 -17.03 1.20
CA ALA A 259 -7.20 -17.26 2.65
C ALA A 259 -8.24 -16.40 3.40
N CYS A 260 -8.39 -15.11 3.04
CA CYS A 260 -9.45 -14.27 3.61
C CYS A 260 -10.85 -14.83 3.33
N CYS A 261 -11.08 -15.38 2.14
CA CYS A 261 -12.36 -15.98 1.77
C CYS A 261 -12.59 -17.29 2.52
N ALA A 262 -11.58 -18.15 2.63
CA ALA A 262 -11.65 -19.38 3.40
C ALA A 262 -12.00 -19.10 4.87
N GLU A 263 -11.35 -18.12 5.50
CA GLU A 263 -11.68 -17.69 6.87
C GLU A 263 -13.09 -17.08 6.99
N ALA A 264 -13.60 -16.46 5.92
CA ALA A 264 -14.96 -15.91 5.92
C ALA A 264 -16.03 -17.01 5.86
N TYR A 265 -15.77 -18.11 5.16
CA TYR A 265 -16.67 -19.27 5.07
C TYR A 265 -16.50 -20.25 6.25
N CYS A 266 -15.28 -20.40 6.76
CA CYS A 266 -14.93 -21.26 7.87
C CYS A 266 -14.23 -20.44 8.96
N PRO A 267 -14.99 -19.73 9.81
CA PRO A 267 -14.42 -18.91 10.86
C PRO A 267 -13.84 -19.80 11.96
N ILE A 268 -12.51 -19.96 11.98
CA ILE A 268 -11.81 -20.68 13.03
C ILE A 268 -11.48 -19.71 14.16
N VAL A 269 -11.96 -20.00 15.37
CA VAL A 269 -11.63 -19.22 16.57
C VAL A 269 -10.51 -19.93 17.32
N LEU A 270 -9.30 -19.40 17.21
CA LEU A 270 -8.13 -19.90 17.93
C LEU A 270 -7.86 -19.05 19.19
N PRO A 271 -7.25 -19.65 20.25
CA PRO A 271 -6.69 -18.88 21.35
C PRO A 271 -5.74 -17.80 20.84
N LYS A 272 -5.76 -16.61 21.45
CA LYS A 272 -5.03 -15.42 20.98
C LYS A 272 -3.58 -15.69 20.54
N PRO A 273 -2.70 -16.33 21.34
CA PRO A 273 -1.31 -16.55 20.92
C PRO A 273 -1.22 -17.49 19.71
N ILE A 274 -2.08 -18.51 19.64
CA ILE A 274 -2.12 -19.49 18.55
C ILE A 274 -2.60 -18.82 17.26
N GLY A 275 -3.68 -18.03 17.31
CA GLY A 275 -4.17 -17.29 16.14
C GLY A 275 -3.13 -16.33 15.58
N ILE A 276 -2.41 -15.60 16.44
CA ILE A 276 -1.30 -14.73 16.04
C ILE A 276 -0.20 -15.54 15.37
N ALA A 277 0.24 -16.64 15.99
CA ALA A 277 1.30 -17.49 15.45
C ALA A 277 0.94 -18.08 14.08
N VAL A 278 -0.26 -18.65 13.93
CA VAL A 278 -0.74 -19.25 12.67
C VAL A 278 -0.83 -18.19 11.57
N THR A 279 -1.38 -17.01 11.88
CA THR A 279 -1.50 -15.89 10.93
C THR A 279 -0.13 -15.47 10.40
N HIS A 280 0.84 -15.26 11.29
CA HIS A 280 2.18 -14.82 10.90
C HIS A 280 3.00 -15.92 10.25
N MET A 281 2.78 -17.18 10.63
CA MET A 281 3.37 -18.33 9.95
C MET A 281 2.90 -18.39 8.50
N PHE A 282 1.60 -18.22 8.23
CA PHE A 282 1.09 -18.18 6.85
C PHE A 282 1.66 -17.00 6.05
N LEU A 283 1.71 -15.80 6.64
CA LEU A 283 2.32 -14.63 6.01
C LEU A 283 3.81 -14.87 5.69
N LEU A 284 4.57 -15.47 6.60
CA LEU A 284 5.98 -15.80 6.39
C LEU A 284 6.16 -16.89 5.34
N LEU A 285 5.36 -17.95 5.36
CA LEU A 285 5.44 -19.04 4.37
C LEU A 285 5.19 -18.54 2.93
N THR A 286 4.31 -17.55 2.78
CA THR A 286 4.00 -16.94 1.47
C THR A 286 4.93 -15.77 1.12
N ALA A 287 5.68 -15.22 2.07
CA ALA A 287 6.58 -14.08 1.90
C ALA A 287 7.59 -14.21 0.73
N PRO A 288 8.20 -15.39 0.42
CA PRO A 288 9.16 -15.52 -0.68
C PRO A 288 8.62 -15.10 -2.06
N LEU A 289 7.29 -15.14 -2.24
CA LEU A 289 6.62 -14.81 -3.50
C LEU A 289 6.65 -13.31 -3.83
N TYR A 290 6.70 -12.43 -2.82
CA TYR A 290 6.71 -10.98 -3.04
C TYR A 290 7.68 -10.24 -2.12
N VAL A 291 7.54 -10.45 -0.81
CA VAL A 291 8.41 -9.85 0.21
C VAL A 291 9.88 -10.25 0.01
N GLY A 292 10.13 -11.49 -0.44
CA GLY A 292 11.46 -11.99 -0.76
C GLY A 292 12.20 -11.20 -1.85
N LEU A 293 11.49 -10.44 -2.71
CA LEU A 293 12.14 -9.56 -3.69
C LEU A 293 13.05 -8.53 -3.02
N PHE A 294 12.62 -7.99 -1.88
CA PHE A 294 13.37 -6.98 -1.13
C PHE A 294 14.57 -7.58 -0.40
N THR A 295 14.44 -8.79 0.16
CA THR A 295 15.53 -9.45 0.88
C THR A 295 16.61 -9.99 -0.04
N ARG A 296 16.22 -10.43 -1.25
CA ARG A 296 17.13 -10.80 -2.35
C ARG A 296 17.80 -9.59 -3.00
N ALA A 297 17.12 -8.44 -3.06
CA ALA A 297 17.71 -7.21 -3.58
C ALA A 297 18.62 -6.47 -2.58
N ALA A 298 18.61 -6.87 -1.31
CA ALA A 298 19.55 -6.35 -0.32
C ALA A 298 20.98 -6.85 -0.60
N PRO A 299 22.02 -6.03 -0.41
CA PRO A 299 21.98 -4.70 0.22
C PRO A 299 21.66 -3.57 -0.78
N ASN A 300 21.76 -3.82 -2.09
CA ASN A 300 21.67 -2.79 -3.14
C ASN A 300 20.40 -1.93 -3.03
N PHE A 301 19.24 -2.57 -2.83
CA PHE A 301 17.98 -1.85 -2.63
C PHE A 301 18.03 -0.90 -1.43
N PHE A 302 18.67 -1.30 -0.32
CA PHE A 302 18.73 -0.48 0.87
C PHE A 302 19.71 0.68 0.68
N VAL A 303 20.88 0.42 0.11
CA VAL A 303 21.89 1.47 -0.17
C VAL A 303 21.31 2.59 -1.05
N LEU A 304 20.51 2.25 -2.07
CA LEU A 304 19.86 3.22 -2.94
C LEU A 304 18.71 4.00 -2.29
N ASN A 305 18.19 3.53 -1.15
CA ASN A 305 16.99 4.05 -0.49
C ASN A 305 17.23 4.30 0.99
N ALA A 306 18.36 4.93 1.33
CA ALA A 306 18.63 5.34 2.69
C ALA A 306 17.52 6.27 3.23
N PRO A 307 16.96 5.98 4.42
CA PRO A 307 15.96 6.86 5.01
C PRO A 307 16.59 8.20 5.36
N SER A 308 15.79 9.27 5.29
CA SER A 308 16.26 10.66 5.45
C SER A 308 16.95 10.95 6.78
N LEU A 309 16.66 10.17 7.82
CA LEU A 309 17.19 10.33 9.18
C LEU A 309 18.21 9.27 9.58
N LEU A 310 18.75 8.48 8.64
CA LEU A 310 19.63 7.35 8.94
C LEU A 310 20.87 7.74 9.77
N ASN A 311 21.53 8.83 9.38
CA ASN A 311 22.80 9.29 9.96
C ASN A 311 22.63 10.56 10.81
N ALA A 312 21.43 10.80 11.33
CA ALA A 312 21.18 11.94 12.19
C ALA A 312 22.02 11.84 13.47
N LYS A 313 22.88 12.84 13.73
CA LYS A 313 23.80 12.85 14.89
C LYS A 313 23.10 12.74 16.25
N TRP A 314 21.85 13.21 16.33
CA TRP A 314 21.04 13.18 17.55
C TRP A 314 20.37 11.81 17.79
N LEU A 315 20.37 10.92 16.79
CA LEU A 315 19.75 9.61 16.92
C LEU A 315 20.76 8.60 17.50
N PRO A 316 20.41 7.88 18.59
CA PRO A 316 21.28 6.86 19.16
C PRO A 316 21.64 5.78 18.13
N GLN A 317 22.94 5.52 17.98
CA GLN A 317 23.44 4.45 17.11
C GLN A 317 23.49 3.15 17.91
N LEU A 318 22.48 2.30 17.71
CA LEU A 318 22.38 1.00 18.38
C LEU A 318 23.39 0.00 17.78
N PRO A 319 23.94 -0.94 18.58
CA PRO A 319 24.88 -1.93 18.08
C PRO A 319 24.19 -2.85 17.07
N VAL A 320 24.77 -2.97 15.88
CA VAL A 320 24.22 -3.77 14.77
C VAL A 320 24.81 -5.18 14.82
N PRO A 321 23.98 -6.24 14.83
CA PRO A 321 24.48 -7.61 14.80
C PRO A 321 25.31 -7.88 13.56
N LYS A 322 26.44 -8.60 13.71
CA LYS A 322 27.27 -9.06 12.58
C LYS A 322 26.75 -10.35 11.93
N PHE A 323 25.80 -11.03 12.57
CA PHE A 323 25.22 -12.26 12.06
C PHE A 323 24.20 -11.97 10.96
N CYS A 324 24.33 -12.67 9.84
CA CYS A 324 23.36 -12.67 8.75
C CYS A 324 22.83 -14.10 8.59
N PRO A 325 21.51 -14.33 8.74
CA PRO A 325 20.92 -15.63 8.52
C PRO A 325 21.10 -16.00 7.05
N LYS A 326 21.56 -17.24 6.82
CA LYS A 326 21.69 -17.81 5.48
C LYS A 326 20.32 -18.32 5.04
#